data_AF-A0A182SU40-F1
#
_entry.id   AF-A0A182SU40-F1
#
_cell.length_a   1.000
_cell.length_b   1.000
_cell.length_c   1.000
_cell.angle_alpha   90.00
_cell.angle_beta   90.00
_cell.angle_gamma   90.00
#
_symmetry.space_group_name_H-M   'P 1'
#
loop_
_entity.id
_entity.type
_entity.pdbx_description
1 polymer ?
#
loop_
_entity_poly.entity_id
_entity_poly.type
_entity_poly.pdbx_seq_one_letter_code
_entity_poly.pdbx_strand_id
1 'polypeptide(L)'
;MFPETLVFALALFITGAILFLLIYYLIILSDLECDYLNAQECCSKLNFWSIPKLAAHGFLTFLLLIHGNWMLCLVNLPMVGWLVYEQIRVPPGNIGIYDPAEIHNRGMYDNRLTERRSD
;
A
#
# COMPACT_ATOMS: atom_id res chain seq x y z
N MET A 1 27.59 2.87 21.47
CA MET A 1 27.20 1.76 20.57
C MET A 1 25.96 1.14 21.18
N PHE A 2 24.77 1.36 20.60
CA PHE A 2 23.57 0.69 21.11
C PHE A 2 23.77 -0.83 21.00
N PRO A 3 23.39 -1.62 22.02
CA PRO A 3 23.56 -3.07 21.97
C PRO A 3 22.72 -3.65 20.83
N GLU A 4 23.28 -4.61 20.08
CA GLU A 4 22.59 -5.25 18.95
C GLU A 4 21.22 -5.82 19.34
N THR A 5 21.08 -6.29 20.58
CA THR A 5 19.82 -6.83 21.12
C THR A 5 18.69 -5.80 21.15
N LEU A 6 18.99 -4.53 21.46
CA LEU A 6 17.98 -3.47 21.54
C LEU A 6 17.46 -3.13 20.14
N VAL A 7 18.34 -3.19 19.16
CA VAL A 7 18.02 -2.97 17.75
C VAL A 7 17.14 -4.08 17.21
N PHE A 8 17.48 -5.35 17.49
CA PHE A 8 16.64 -6.48 17.11
C PHE A 8 15.28 -6.44 17.81
N ALA A 9 15.24 -6.08 19.11
CA ALA A 9 13.98 -5.92 19.83
C ALA A 9 13.11 -4.80 19.24
N LEU A 10 13.71 -3.66 18.89
CA LEU A 10 13.03 -2.53 18.27
C LEU A 10 12.56 -2.88 16.85
N ALA A 11 13.39 -3.58 16.06
CA ALA A 11 13.02 -4.06 14.73
C ALA A 11 11.84 -5.03 14.77
N LEU A 12 11.83 -5.97 15.73
CA LEU A 12 10.70 -6.88 15.95
C LEU A 12 9.42 -6.11 16.32
N PHE A 13 9.53 -5.13 17.21
CA PHE A 13 8.40 -4.30 17.61
C PHE A 13 7.82 -3.49 16.42
N ILE A 14 8.69 -2.84 15.64
CA ILE A 14 8.28 -2.10 14.44
C ILE A 14 7.64 -3.05 13.42
N THR A 15 8.22 -4.23 13.21
CA THR A 15 7.67 -5.22 12.28
C THR A 15 6.27 -5.69 12.71
N GLY A 16 6.06 -5.90 14.02
CA GLY A 16 4.74 -6.20 14.57
C GLY A 16 3.73 -5.08 14.34
N ALA A 17 4.12 -3.82 14.57
CA ALA A 17 3.27 -2.66 14.30
C ALA A 17 2.91 -2.52 12.81
N ILE A 18 3.86 -2.77 11.92
CA ILE A 18 3.64 -2.78 10.46
C ILE A 18 2.64 -3.87 10.06
N LEU A 19 2.77 -5.07 10.64
CA LEU A 19 1.87 -6.19 10.35
C LEU A 19 0.44 -5.90 10.82
N PHE A 20 0.29 -5.24 11.98
CA PHE A 20 -1.01 -4.79 12.46
C PHE A 20 -1.64 -3.74 11.53
N LEU A 21 -0.87 -2.75 11.10
CA LEU A 21 -1.31 -1.75 10.12
C LEU A 21 -1.69 -2.38 8.77
N LEU A 22 -0.96 -3.43 8.35
CA LEU A 22 -1.25 -4.18 7.13
C LEU A 22 -2.64 -4.86 7.21
N ILE A 23 -2.94 -5.53 8.33
CA ILE A 23 -4.23 -6.20 8.52
C ILE A 23 -5.37 -5.17 8.57
N TYR A 24 -5.18 -4.06 9.27
CA TYR A 24 -6.16 -2.96 9.30
C TYR A 24 -6.47 -2.44 7.88
N TYR A 25 -5.44 -2.25 7.05
CA TYR A 25 -5.60 -1.86 5.65
C TYR A 25 -6.37 -2.90 4.83
N LEU A 26 -6.06 -4.20 4.99
CA LEU A 26 -6.75 -5.26 4.26
C LEU A 26 -8.23 -5.34 4.62
N ILE A 27 -8.59 -5.13 5.89
CA ILE A 27 -9.99 -5.11 6.33
C ILE A 27 -10.74 -3.96 5.64
N ILE A 28 -10.17 -2.76 5.61
CA ILE A 28 -10.78 -1.61 4.92
C ILE A 28 -10.91 -1.85 3.42
N LEU A 29 -9.92 -2.48 2.79
CA LEU A 29 -9.98 -2.82 1.37
C LEU A 29 -11.09 -3.85 1.08
N SER A 30 -11.25 -4.84 1.96
CA SER A 30 -12.32 -5.85 1.84
C SER A 30 -13.70 -5.23 2.04
N ASP A 31 -13.83 -4.24 2.92
CA ASP A 31 -15.05 -3.47 3.12
C ASP A 31 -15.37 -2.65 1.85
N LEU A 32 -14.34 -2.06 1.23
CA LEU A 32 -14.44 -1.31 -0.02
C LEU A 32 -14.91 -2.15 -1.21
N GLU A 33 -14.42 -3.39 -1.33
CA GLU A 33 -14.81 -4.33 -2.38
C GLU A 33 -16.29 -4.70 -2.29
N CYS A 34 -16.81 -4.76 -1.05
CA CYS A 34 -18.21 -5.07 -0.79
C CYS A 34 -19.14 -3.84 -0.86
N ASP A 35 -18.70 -2.64 -0.46
CA ASP A 35 -19.55 -1.44 -0.26
C ASP A 35 -19.14 -0.21 -1.10
N TYR A 36 -18.95 -0.42 -2.41
CA TYR A 36 -18.40 0.58 -3.35
C TYR A 36 -19.13 1.94 -3.43
N LEU A 37 -20.40 2.03 -3.00
CA LEU A 37 -21.21 3.27 -3.04
C LEU A 37 -20.88 4.24 -1.89
N ASN A 38 -20.36 3.75 -0.77
CA ASN A 38 -19.91 4.56 0.39
C ASN A 38 -18.38 4.76 0.40
N ALA A 39 -17.70 4.24 -0.63
CA ALA A 39 -16.25 4.11 -0.76
C ALA A 39 -15.45 5.42 -0.83
N GLN A 40 -16.08 6.53 -1.23
CA GLN A 40 -15.36 7.76 -1.57
C GLN A 40 -14.68 8.43 -0.35
N GLU A 41 -15.35 8.45 0.80
CA GLU A 41 -14.73 8.92 2.06
C GLU A 41 -13.69 7.92 2.60
N CYS A 42 -13.88 6.64 2.33
CA CYS A 42 -12.99 5.56 2.76
C CYS A 42 -11.67 5.57 1.97
N CYS A 43 -11.72 5.78 0.64
CA CYS A 43 -10.54 5.92 -0.22
C CYS A 43 -9.65 7.11 0.18
N SER A 44 -10.23 8.23 0.61
CA SER A 44 -9.47 9.38 1.10
C SER A 44 -8.70 9.05 2.39
N LYS A 45 -9.37 8.39 3.34
CA LYS A 45 -8.72 7.87 4.56
C LYS A 45 -7.67 6.81 4.22
N LEU A 46 -7.96 5.91 3.29
CA LEU A 46 -7.05 4.85 2.88
C LEU A 46 -5.79 5.39 2.20
N ASN A 47 -5.93 6.41 1.36
CA ASN A 47 -4.80 7.11 0.74
C ASN A 47 -3.91 7.75 1.82
N PHE A 48 -4.51 8.41 2.82
CA PHE A 48 -3.79 8.95 3.97
C PHE A 48 -3.07 7.85 4.78
N TRP A 49 -3.67 6.66 4.95
CA TRP A 49 -3.07 5.52 5.63
C TRP A 49 -2.08 4.71 4.77
N SER A 50 -2.07 4.89 3.45
CA SER A 50 -1.11 4.25 2.55
C SER A 50 0.30 4.82 2.70
N ILE A 51 0.40 6.13 2.95
CA ILE A 51 1.66 6.86 3.19
C ILE A 51 2.40 6.35 4.43
N PRO A 52 1.79 6.21 5.63
CA PRO A 52 2.46 5.69 6.81
C PRO A 52 2.87 4.23 6.65
N LYS A 53 2.15 3.41 5.87
CA LYS A 53 2.59 2.04 5.54
C LYS A 53 3.89 2.04 4.73
N LEU A 54 3.97 2.84 3.67
CA LEU A 54 5.18 3.00 2.86
C LEU A 54 6.33 3.56 3.68
N ALA A 55 6.06 4.61 4.48
CA ALA A 55 7.05 5.24 5.34
C ALA A 55 7.57 4.27 6.40
N ALA A 56 6.70 3.45 7.01
CA ALA A 56 7.11 2.47 8.02
C ALA A 56 7.96 1.33 7.42
N HIS A 57 7.60 0.82 6.24
CA HIS A 57 8.43 -0.17 5.53
C HIS A 57 9.78 0.41 5.08
N GLY A 58 9.79 1.65 4.59
CA GLY A 58 11.02 2.36 4.25
C GLY A 58 11.91 2.61 5.46
N PHE A 59 11.30 3.00 6.59
CA PHE A 59 12.00 3.22 7.86
C PHE A 59 12.60 1.93 8.41
N LEU A 60 11.86 0.82 8.38
CA LEU A 60 12.39 -0.49 8.78
C LEU A 60 13.61 -0.87 7.91
N THR A 61 13.51 -0.70 6.59
CA THR A 61 14.60 -1.01 5.65
C THR A 61 15.83 -0.13 5.90
N PHE A 62 15.64 1.15 6.24
CA PHE A 62 16.70 2.08 6.62
C PHE A 62 17.37 1.72 7.95
N LEU A 63 16.59 1.30 8.95
CA LEU A 63 17.09 0.83 10.25
C LEU A 63 17.96 -0.44 10.08
N LEU A 64 17.56 -1.37 9.21
CA LEU A 64 18.36 -2.54 8.86
C LEU A 64 19.65 -2.19 8.09
N LEU A 65 19.62 -1.14 7.26
CA LEU A 65 20.78 -0.64 6.52
C LEU A 65 21.86 -0.09 7.48
N ILE A 66 21.46 0.72 8.46
CA ILE A 66 22.37 1.29 9.48
C ILE A 66 23.06 0.19 10.30
N HIS A 67 22.38 -0.93 10.53
CA HIS A 67 22.92 -2.05 11.30
C HIS A 67 23.77 -3.04 10.49
N GLY A 68 23.95 -2.82 9.19
CA GLY A 68 24.83 -3.67 8.37
C GLY A 68 24.30 -5.08 8.16
N ASN A 69 22.98 -5.30 8.22
CA ASN A 69 22.35 -6.58 7.91
C ASN A 69 22.09 -6.69 6.39
N TRP A 70 23.16 -6.84 5.60
CA TRP A 70 23.12 -6.83 4.13
C TRP A 70 22.15 -7.86 3.52
N MET A 71 22.06 -9.07 4.09
CA MET A 71 21.15 -10.12 3.61
C MET A 71 19.67 -9.72 3.73
N LEU A 72 19.28 -9.18 4.87
CA LEU A 72 17.90 -8.73 5.11
C LEU A 72 17.57 -7.46 4.31
N CYS A 73 18.55 -6.59 4.10
CA CYS A 73 18.41 -5.42 3.24
C CYS A 73 18.15 -5.83 1.77
N LEU A 74 18.91 -6.80 1.25
CA LEU A 74 18.74 -7.33 -0.11
C LEU A 74 17.34 -7.92 -0.35
N VAL A 75 16.76 -8.58 0.66
CA VAL A 75 15.40 -9.15 0.56
C VAL A 75 14.32 -8.07 0.67
N ASN A 76 14.54 -6.99 1.44
CA ASN A 76 13.57 -5.90 1.56
C ASN A 76 13.61 -4.91 0.38
N LEU A 77 14.77 -4.73 -0.26
CA LEU A 77 14.95 -3.84 -1.41
C LEU A 77 13.94 -4.04 -2.55
N PRO A 78 13.67 -5.27 -3.05
CA PRO A 78 12.70 -5.47 -4.12
C PRO A 78 11.27 -5.15 -3.68
N MET A 79 10.91 -5.44 -2.42
CA MET A 79 9.58 -5.16 -1.89
C MET A 79 9.33 -3.65 -1.77
N VAL A 80 10.31 -2.90 -1.23
CA VAL A 80 10.24 -1.43 -1.13
C VAL A 80 10.29 -0.80 -2.53
N GLY A 81 11.17 -1.29 -3.40
CA GLY A 81 11.27 -0.82 -4.78
C GLY A 81 9.97 -1.01 -5.55
N TRP A 82 9.29 -2.15 -5.37
CA TRP A 82 7.98 -2.39 -5.94
C TRP A 82 6.91 -1.45 -5.38
N LEU A 83 6.84 -1.28 -4.06
CA LEU A 83 5.87 -0.37 -3.41
C LEU A 83 6.06 1.09 -3.87
N VAL A 84 7.30 1.54 -4.02
CA VAL A 84 7.65 2.89 -4.51
C VAL A 84 7.31 3.02 -5.99
N TYR A 85 7.62 2.00 -6.80
CA TYR A 85 7.27 1.98 -8.22
C TYR A 85 5.76 2.06 -8.43
N GLU A 86 5.00 1.33 -7.63
CA GLU A 86 3.54 1.37 -7.63
C GLU A 86 3.01 2.76 -7.26
N GLN A 87 3.57 3.39 -6.23
CA GLN A 87 3.21 4.75 -5.81
C GLN A 87 3.51 5.82 -6.87
N ILE A 88 4.64 5.70 -7.59
CA ILE A 88 5.04 6.66 -8.64
C ILE A 88 4.22 6.50 -9.92
N ARG A 89 3.74 5.28 -10.21
CA ARG A 89 2.90 5.02 -11.39
C ARG A 89 1.46 5.51 -11.25
N VAL A 90 1.05 5.92 -10.06
CA VAL A 90 -0.28 6.48 -9.85
C VAL A 90 -0.34 7.85 -10.51
N PRO A 91 -1.21 8.06 -11.51
CA PRO A 91 -1.26 9.30 -12.27
C PRO A 91 -1.62 10.50 -11.36
N PRO A 92 -0.92 11.65 -11.50
CA PRO A 92 -1.00 12.78 -10.57
C PRO A 92 -2.30 13.62 -10.66
N GLY A 93 -3.29 13.18 -11.45
CA GLY A 93 -4.62 13.80 -11.56
C GLY A 93 -5.72 13.07 -10.77
N ASN A 94 -5.36 11.96 -10.12
CA ASN A 94 -6.28 11.11 -9.35
C ASN A 94 -6.18 11.49 -7.86
N ILE A 95 -7.31 11.53 -7.15
CA ILE A 95 -7.34 11.83 -5.69
C ILE A 95 -6.71 10.73 -4.80
N GLY A 96 -6.15 9.68 -5.41
CA GLY A 96 -5.42 8.58 -4.77
C GLY A 96 -5.20 7.40 -5.74
N ILE A 97 -4.54 6.33 -5.27
CA ILE A 97 -4.37 5.07 -6.03
C ILE A 97 -5.72 4.50 -6.49
N TYR A 98 -6.78 4.74 -5.71
CA TYR A 98 -8.13 4.29 -5.99
C TYR A 98 -9.06 5.51 -6.10
N ASP A 99 -9.39 5.93 -7.33
CA ASP A 99 -10.44 6.91 -7.58
C ASP A 99 -11.72 6.18 -8.06
N PRO A 100 -12.85 6.31 -7.35
CA PRO A 100 -14.12 5.71 -7.77
C PRO A 100 -14.61 6.22 -9.14
N ALA A 101 -14.23 7.42 -9.57
CA ALA A 101 -14.65 7.96 -10.86
C ALA A 101 -14.04 7.22 -12.06
N GLU A 102 -12.78 6.76 -11.95
CA GLU A 102 -12.12 6.01 -13.03
C GLU A 102 -12.73 4.60 -13.20
N ILE A 103 -13.10 3.94 -12.10
CA ILE A 103 -13.66 2.58 -12.12
C ILE A 103 -15.06 2.56 -12.75
N HIS A 104 -15.92 3.53 -12.39
CA HIS A 104 -17.26 3.62 -12.98
C HIS A 104 -17.20 3.87 -14.50
N ASN A 105 -16.30 4.75 -14.93
CA ASN A 105 -16.16 5.07 -16.35
C ASN A 105 -15.66 3.85 -17.15
N ARG A 106 -14.71 3.06 -16.61
CA ARG A 106 -14.22 1.83 -17.25
C ARG A 106 -15.30 0.75 -17.38
N GLY A 107 -16.10 0.52 -16.34
CA GLY A 107 -17.21 -0.45 -16.39
C GLY A 107 -18.28 -0.09 -17.43
N MET A 108 -18.55 1.21 -17.61
CA MET A 108 -19.46 1.73 -18.64
C MET A 108 -18.96 1.55 -20.08
N TYR A 109 -17.64 1.45 -20.30
CA TYR A 109 -17.11 1.13 -21.64
C TYR A 109 -17.22 -0.36 -21.94
N ASP A 110 -16.89 -1.22 -20.97
CA ASP A 110 -16.93 -2.67 -21.17
C ASP A 110 -18.35 -3.15 -21.49
N ASN A 111 -19.34 -2.77 -20.68
CA ASN A 111 -20.75 -3.09 -20.96
C ASN A 111 -21.20 -2.62 -22.35
N ARG A 112 -20.79 -1.42 -22.78
CA ARG A 112 -21.13 -0.91 -24.13
C ARG A 112 -20.43 -1.67 -25.27
N LEU A 113 -19.27 -2.27 -25.01
CA LEU A 113 -18.57 -3.08 -25.99
C LEU A 113 -19.16 -4.50 -26.07
N THR A 114 -19.58 -5.07 -24.93
CA THR A 114 -20.28 -6.36 -24.90
C THR A 114 -21.63 -6.27 -25.60
N GLU A 115 -22.39 -5.20 -25.33
CA GLU A 115 -23.71 -4.98 -25.93
C GLU A 115 -23.61 -4.79 -27.45
N ARG A 116 -22.56 -4.11 -27.95
CA ARG A 116 -22.28 -4.00 -29.39
C ARG A 116 -21.71 -5.24 -30.06
N ARG A 117 -21.32 -6.27 -29.30
CA ARG A 117 -20.81 -7.53 -29.85
C ARG A 117 -21.89 -8.62 -29.91
N SER A 118 -23.01 -8.39 -29.22
CA SER A 118 -24.21 -9.22 -29.25
C SER A 118 -25.23 -8.83 -30.34
N ASP A 119 -25.03 -7.70 -31.01
CA ASP A 119 -25.74 -7.27 -32.24
C ASP A 119 -24.93 -7.62 -33.51
#